data_AF-A0A1A8L7I3-F1
#
_entry.id   AF-A0A1A8L7I3-F1
#
_cell.length_a   1.000
_cell.length_b   1.000
_cell.length_c   1.000
_cell.angle_alpha   90.00
_cell.angle_beta   90.00
_cell.angle_gamma   90.00
#
_symmetry.space_group_name_H-M   'P 1'
#
loop_
_entity.id
_entity.type
_entity.pdbx_description
1 polymer ?
#
loop_
_entity_poly.entity_id
_entity_poly.type
_entity_poly.pdbx_seq_one_letter_code
_entity_poly.pdbx_strand_id
1 'polypeptide(L)'
;EIFDMLLATASRFRMLKLKPEEFVCLKAIILLNSGAFSFCTGTMEPLHDSAAVQSMLDTITDALIHHISQSGFSVREQARRQAQLLLLLSHIRHMSNKGMEHLYSMKCKNKVPLYDLLLEMLDAHRLHRPVKSSQSLSQAERSPPSSSSS
;
A
#
# COMPACT_ATOMS: atom_id res chain seq x y z
N GLU A 1 -16.12 9.25 4.99
CA GLU A 1 -15.32 8.75 3.85
C GLU A 1 -14.63 7.40 4.13
N ILE A 2 -13.65 7.27 5.03
CA ILE A 2 -12.98 5.96 5.27
C ILE A 2 -13.98 4.86 5.67
N PHE A 3 -14.90 5.15 6.58
CA PHE A 3 -15.95 4.21 6.98
C PHE A 3 -16.84 3.78 5.81
N ASP A 4 -17.20 4.71 4.91
CA ASP A 4 -18.04 4.42 3.75
C ASP A 4 -17.31 3.49 2.77
N MET A 5 -16.01 3.71 2.56
CA MET A 5 -15.18 2.83 1.72
C MET A 5 -15.05 1.42 2.34
N LEU A 6 -14.88 1.32 3.66
CA LEU A 6 -14.84 0.04 4.38
C LEU A 6 -16.17 -0.70 4.22
N LEU A 7 -17.29 0.00 4.40
CA LEU A 7 -18.62 -0.57 4.26
C LEU A 7 -18.89 -1.05 2.83
N ALA A 8 -18.49 -0.27 1.82
CA ALA A 8 -18.61 -0.65 0.41
C ALA A 8 -17.78 -1.91 0.10
N THR A 9 -16.56 -2.01 0.64
CA THR A 9 -15.69 -3.17 0.44
C THR A 9 -16.25 -4.41 1.14
N ALA A 10 -16.73 -4.28 2.39
CA ALA A 10 -17.36 -5.36 3.13
C ALA A 10 -18.65 -5.85 2.44
N SER A 11 -19.45 -4.92 1.90
CA SER A 11 -20.62 -5.25 1.08
C SER A 11 -20.22 -6.05 -0.16
N ARG A 12 -19.15 -5.63 -0.85
CA ARG A 12 -18.63 -6.34 -2.03
C ARG A 12 -18.15 -7.76 -1.70
N PHE A 13 -17.49 -7.97 -0.56
CA PHE A 13 -17.12 -9.32 -0.08
C PHE A 13 -18.36 -10.20 0.11
N ARG A 14 -19.41 -9.64 0.72
CA ARG A 14 -20.68 -10.35 0.93
C ARG A 14 -21.36 -10.70 -0.39
N MET A 15 -21.43 -9.75 -1.34
CA MET A 15 -22.01 -9.96 -2.67
C MET A 15 -21.28 -11.05 -3.46
N LEU A 16 -19.95 -11.10 -3.36
CA LEU A 16 -19.13 -12.11 -4.02
C LEU A 16 -19.17 -13.47 -3.32
N LYS A 17 -19.81 -13.56 -2.14
CA LYS A 17 -19.82 -14.74 -1.27
C LYS A 17 -18.39 -15.26 -1.07
N LEU A 18 -17.51 -14.37 -0.61
CA LEU A 18 -16.12 -14.69 -0.38
C LEU A 18 -16.00 -15.84 0.63
N LYS A 19 -15.26 -16.88 0.27
CA LYS A 19 -15.02 -18.03 1.15
C LYS A 19 -13.84 -17.77 2.10
N PRO A 20 -13.80 -18.42 3.28
CA PRO A 20 -12.68 -18.27 4.22
C PRO A 20 -11.32 -18.59 3.59
N GLU A 21 -11.24 -19.62 2.76
CA GLU A 21 -10.00 -20.05 2.11
C GLU A 21 -9.52 -18.98 1.12
N GLU A 22 -10.42 -18.46 0.29
CA GLU A 22 -10.14 -17.36 -0.63
C GLU A 22 -9.70 -16.10 0.14
N PHE A 23 -10.34 -15.80 1.27
CA PHE A 23 -9.99 -14.66 2.11
C PHE A 23 -8.58 -14.76 2.69
N VAL A 24 -8.17 -15.95 3.16
CA VAL A 24 -6.80 -16.18 3.65
C VAL A 24 -5.78 -16.01 2.53
N CYS A 25 -6.06 -16.53 1.32
CA CYS A 25 -5.21 -16.30 0.15
C CYS A 25 -5.06 -14.80 -0.15
N LEU A 26 -6.16 -14.03 -0.15
CA LEU A 26 -6.11 -12.59 -0.39
C LEU A 26 -5.29 -11.84 0.67
N LYS A 27 -5.39 -12.22 1.95
CA LYS A 27 -4.54 -11.64 3.00
C LYS A 27 -3.06 -11.91 2.75
N ALA A 28 -2.71 -13.13 2.36
CA ALA A 28 -1.33 -13.50 2.07
C ALA A 28 -0.79 -12.77 0.83
N ILE A 29 -1.61 -12.62 -0.23
CA ILE A 29 -1.26 -11.81 -1.40
C ILE A 29 -1.02 -10.35 -1.00
N ILE A 30 -1.87 -9.75 -0.16
CA ILE A 30 -1.66 -8.37 0.32
C ILE A 30 -0.30 -8.23 1.02
N LEU A 31 0.02 -9.16 1.91
CA LEU A 31 1.28 -9.15 2.66
C LEU A 31 2.48 -9.23 1.73
N LEU A 32 2.51 -10.20 0.82
CA LEU A 32 3.65 -10.46 -0.06
C LEU A 32 3.76 -9.47 -1.22
N ASN A 33 2.65 -8.89 -1.68
CA ASN A 33 2.61 -7.90 -2.77
C ASN A 33 2.74 -6.45 -2.27
N SER A 34 2.88 -6.24 -0.95
CA SER A 34 2.96 -4.90 -0.37
C SER A 34 4.19 -4.12 -0.84
N GLY A 35 5.35 -4.79 -0.97
CA GLY A 35 6.64 -4.20 -1.34
C GLY A 35 6.93 -4.06 -2.84
N ALA A 36 6.14 -4.69 -3.73
CA ALA A 36 6.35 -4.63 -5.17
C ALA A 36 6.28 -3.20 -5.74
N PHE A 37 5.59 -2.29 -5.04
CA PHE A 37 5.47 -0.88 -5.43
C PHE A 37 6.60 0.03 -4.90
N SER A 38 7.38 -0.42 -3.91
CA SER A 38 8.55 0.33 -3.45
C SER A 38 9.73 0.29 -4.42
N PHE A 39 9.77 -0.70 -5.32
CA PHE A 39 10.74 -0.71 -6.44
C PHE A 39 10.55 0.49 -7.38
N CYS A 40 9.34 1.03 -7.50
CA CYS A 40 9.05 2.17 -8.37
C CYS A 40 9.48 3.53 -7.78
N THR A 41 9.79 3.59 -6.48
CA THR A 41 10.18 4.85 -5.81
C THR A 41 11.68 4.98 -5.60
N GLY A 42 12.49 3.97 -5.94
CA GLY A 42 13.96 4.03 -5.96
C GLY A 42 14.63 4.18 -4.59
N THR A 43 13.87 4.07 -3.49
CA THR A 43 14.33 4.34 -2.11
C THR A 43 14.23 3.12 -1.20
N MET A 44 14.04 1.91 -1.75
CA MET A 44 13.92 0.71 -0.94
C MET A 44 14.92 -0.33 -1.42
N GLU A 45 15.70 -0.87 -0.48
CA GLU A 45 16.54 -2.03 -0.73
C GLU A 45 15.67 -3.16 -1.30
N PRO A 46 16.10 -3.79 -2.41
CA PRO A 46 15.46 -5.00 -2.92
C PRO A 46 15.24 -6.01 -1.81
N LEU A 47 14.12 -6.74 -1.86
CA LEU A 47 13.95 -7.90 -1.01
C LEU A 47 15.15 -8.84 -1.22
N HIS A 48 15.77 -9.27 -0.12
CA HIS A 48 16.95 -10.13 -0.15
C HIS A 48 16.73 -11.40 -0.98
N ASP A 49 15.50 -11.91 -1.01
CA ASP A 49 15.11 -13.04 -1.87
C ASP A 49 13.76 -12.77 -2.58
N SER A 50 13.80 -11.85 -3.55
CA SER A 50 12.62 -11.54 -4.38
C SER A 50 12.11 -12.75 -5.16
N ALA A 51 12.96 -13.72 -5.48
CA ALA A 51 12.59 -14.92 -6.24
C ALA A 51 11.75 -15.87 -5.37
N ALA A 52 12.15 -16.10 -4.12
CA ALA A 52 11.35 -16.88 -3.18
C ALA A 52 10.00 -16.21 -2.91
N VAL A 53 9.95 -14.90 -2.73
CA VAL A 53 8.68 -14.16 -2.53
C VAL A 53 7.76 -14.29 -3.75
N GLN A 54 8.31 -14.24 -4.96
CA GLN A 54 7.52 -14.47 -6.17
C GLN A 54 6.99 -15.90 -6.24
N SER A 55 7.83 -16.89 -5.96
CA SER A 55 7.42 -18.31 -5.90
C SER A 55 6.31 -18.55 -4.87
N MET A 56 6.37 -17.88 -3.71
CA MET A 56 5.30 -17.91 -2.71
C MET A 56 4.01 -17.28 -3.24
N LEU A 57 4.08 -16.13 -3.93
CA LEU A 57 2.92 -15.50 -4.55
C LEU A 57 2.27 -16.40 -5.62
N ASP A 58 3.07 -17.08 -6.43
CA ASP A 58 2.61 -18.03 -7.44
C ASP A 58 1.89 -19.20 -6.75
N THR A 59 2.51 -19.78 -5.71
CA THR A 59 1.92 -20.86 -4.91
C THR A 59 0.58 -20.46 -4.27
N ILE A 60 0.47 -19.25 -3.72
CA ILE A 60 -0.78 -18.75 -3.13
C ILE A 60 -1.83 -18.47 -4.22
N THR A 61 -1.40 -18.04 -5.40
CA THR A 61 -2.29 -17.82 -6.55
C THR A 61 -2.86 -19.15 -7.04
N ASP A 62 -2.03 -20.19 -7.12
CA ASP A 62 -2.48 -21.54 -7.47
C ASP A 62 -3.46 -22.09 -6.42
N ALA A 63 -3.17 -21.90 -5.13
CA ALA A 63 -4.08 -22.26 -4.05
C ALA A 63 -5.43 -21.53 -4.17
N LEU A 64 -5.43 -20.24 -4.50
CA LEU A 64 -6.66 -19.46 -4.73
C LEU A 64 -7.45 -20.04 -5.92
N ILE A 65 -6.79 -20.32 -7.05
CA ILE A 65 -7.43 -20.92 -8.23
C ILE A 65 -8.03 -22.29 -7.89
N HIS A 66 -7.32 -23.11 -7.12
CA HIS A 66 -7.80 -24.41 -6.64
C HIS A 66 -9.06 -24.28 -5.77
N HIS A 67 -9.10 -23.34 -4.82
CA HIS A 67 -10.31 -23.12 -4.02
C HIS A 67 -11.49 -22.57 -4.84
N ILE A 68 -11.20 -21.75 -5.85
CA ILE A 68 -12.22 -21.28 -6.80
C ILE A 68 -12.78 -22.46 -7.62
N SER A 69 -11.92 -23.35 -8.13
CA SER A 69 -12.35 -24.49 -8.97
C SER A 69 -13.22 -25.50 -8.22
N GLN A 70 -12.98 -25.70 -6.91
CA GLN A 70 -13.81 -26.53 -6.04
C GLN A 70 -15.26 -26.02 -5.90
N SER A 71 -15.57 -24.80 -6.35
CA SER A 71 -16.90 -24.22 -6.29
C SER A 71 -17.79 -24.57 -7.49
N GLY A 72 -17.31 -25.41 -8.41
CA GLY A 72 -18.07 -25.86 -9.59
C GLY A 72 -18.15 -24.84 -10.73
N PHE A 73 -17.29 -23.82 -10.73
CA PHE A 73 -17.21 -22.82 -11.79
C PHE A 73 -16.59 -23.40 -13.06
N SER A 74 -17.09 -22.99 -14.23
CA SER A 74 -16.40 -23.20 -15.51
C SER A 74 -15.07 -22.44 -15.54
N VAL A 75 -14.11 -22.84 -16.39
CA VAL A 75 -12.79 -22.20 -16.50
C VAL A 75 -12.89 -20.67 -16.70
N ARG A 76 -13.84 -20.22 -17.53
CA ARG A 76 -14.09 -18.78 -17.76
C ARG A 76 -14.60 -18.08 -16.50
N GLU A 77 -15.46 -18.72 -15.73
CA GLU A 77 -15.97 -18.18 -14.47
C GLU A 77 -14.91 -18.16 -13.38
N GLN A 78 -14.03 -19.17 -13.35
CA GLN A 78 -12.89 -19.21 -12.43
C GLN A 78 -11.98 -18.00 -12.67
N ALA A 79 -11.58 -17.75 -13.93
CA ALA A 79 -10.78 -16.59 -14.31
C ALA A 79 -11.47 -15.26 -13.96
N ARG A 80 -12.77 -15.15 -14.24
CA ARG A 80 -13.55 -13.94 -13.89
C ARG A 80 -13.59 -13.72 -12.37
N ARG A 81 -13.80 -14.78 -11.58
CA ARG A 81 -13.83 -14.70 -10.12
C ARG A 81 -12.46 -14.31 -9.58
N GLN A 82 -11.39 -14.94 -10.06
CA GLN A 82 -10.02 -14.59 -9.68
C GLN A 82 -9.75 -13.10 -9.92
N ALA A 83 -10.06 -12.59 -11.12
CA ALA A 83 -9.91 -11.18 -11.43
C ALA A 83 -10.74 -10.29 -10.48
N GLN A 84 -12.01 -10.64 -10.24
CA GLN A 84 -12.87 -9.90 -9.31
C GLN A 84 -12.27 -9.84 -7.90
N LEU A 85 -11.69 -10.94 -7.40
CA LEU A 85 -11.08 -11.00 -6.07
C LEU A 85 -9.79 -10.17 -6.00
N LEU A 86 -8.94 -10.26 -7.01
CA LEU A 86 -7.69 -9.48 -7.08
C LEU A 86 -7.97 -7.97 -7.22
N LEU A 87 -9.03 -7.56 -7.95
CA LEU A 87 -9.41 -6.15 -8.05
C LEU A 87 -9.76 -5.54 -6.68
N LEU A 88 -10.29 -6.32 -5.74
CA LEU A 88 -10.61 -5.82 -4.39
C LEU A 88 -9.37 -5.34 -3.65
N LEU A 89 -8.21 -5.94 -3.93
CA LEU A 89 -6.94 -5.56 -3.31
C LEU A 89 -6.57 -4.10 -3.63
N SER A 90 -6.93 -3.61 -4.82
CA SER A 90 -6.71 -2.20 -5.19
C SER A 90 -7.52 -1.23 -4.32
N HIS A 91 -8.78 -1.57 -4.04
CA HIS A 91 -9.63 -0.78 -3.15
C HIS A 91 -9.11 -0.80 -1.72
N ILE A 92 -8.65 -1.97 -1.24
CA ILE A 92 -8.04 -2.11 0.09
C ILE A 92 -6.77 -1.27 0.20
N ARG A 93 -5.91 -1.29 -0.82
CA ARG A 93 -4.70 -0.46 -0.87
C ARG A 93 -5.05 1.04 -0.82
N HIS A 94 -6.05 1.47 -1.60
CA HIS A 94 -6.49 2.87 -1.58
C HIS A 94 -7.01 3.30 -0.20
N MET A 95 -7.87 2.48 0.42
CA MET A 95 -8.37 2.73 1.77
C MET A 95 -7.26 2.76 2.81
N SER A 96 -6.30 1.84 2.72
CA SER A 96 -5.13 1.79 3.60
C SER A 96 -4.33 3.09 3.53
N ASN A 97 -4.06 3.59 2.32
CA ASN A 97 -3.36 4.86 2.12
C ASN A 97 -4.12 6.04 2.76
N LYS A 98 -5.44 6.12 2.55
CA LYS A 98 -6.30 7.14 3.17
C LYS A 98 -6.31 7.04 4.71
N GLY A 99 -6.37 5.82 5.24
CA GLY A 99 -6.30 5.56 6.68
C GLY A 99 -4.95 5.99 7.28
N MET A 100 -3.86 5.68 6.58
CA MET A 100 -2.50 6.07 6.96
C MET A 100 -2.34 7.60 7.00
N GLU A 101 -2.81 8.30 5.96
CA GLU A 101 -2.81 9.77 5.89
C GLU A 101 -3.61 10.38 7.06
N HIS A 102 -4.75 9.78 7.39
CA HIS A 102 -5.58 10.23 8.50
C HIS A 102 -4.89 10.04 9.86
N LEU A 103 -4.35 8.84 10.13
CA LEU A 103 -3.59 8.54 11.35
C LEU A 103 -2.39 9.47 11.51
N TYR A 104 -1.70 9.76 10.41
CA TYR A 104 -0.60 10.72 10.42
C TYR A 104 -1.07 12.14 10.76
N SER A 105 -2.18 12.61 10.20
CA SER A 105 -2.76 13.91 10.57
C SER A 105 -3.13 13.98 12.05
N MET A 106 -3.60 12.88 12.64
CA MET A 106 -3.90 12.79 14.07
C MET A 106 -2.64 12.85 14.93
N LYS A 107 -1.56 12.14 14.53
CA LYS A 107 -0.24 12.21 15.15
C LYS A 107 0.27 13.66 15.19
N CYS A 108 0.32 14.35 14.05
CA CYS A 108 0.84 15.73 13.99
C CYS A 108 0.04 16.74 14.81
N LYS A 109 -1.25 16.48 15.05
CA LYS A 109 -2.13 17.36 15.82
C LYS A 109 -2.19 16.98 17.31
N ASN A 110 -1.41 15.99 17.76
CA ASN A 110 -1.44 15.43 19.11
C ASN A 110 -2.86 15.12 19.62
N LYS A 111 -3.75 14.71 18.70
CA LYS A 111 -5.18 14.52 19.04
C LYS A 111 -5.43 13.24 19.84
N VAL A 112 -4.58 12.23 19.68
CA VAL A 112 -4.72 10.91 20.29
C VAL A 112 -3.31 10.34 20.53
N PRO A 113 -3.02 9.75 21.71
CA PRO A 113 -1.78 9.00 21.91
C PRO A 113 -1.77 7.75 21.04
N LEU A 114 -0.67 7.53 20.32
CA LEU A 114 -0.44 6.32 19.53
C LEU A 114 0.61 5.46 20.26
N TYR A 115 0.43 4.15 20.22
CA TYR A 115 1.42 3.20 20.76
C TYR A 115 2.71 3.26 19.96
N ASP A 116 3.86 3.03 20.62
CA ASP A 116 5.19 3.09 20.00
C ASP A 116 5.29 2.20 18.75
N LEU A 117 4.83 0.94 18.82
CA LEU A 117 4.79 0.05 17.66
C LEU A 117 3.95 0.62 16.49
N LEU A 118 2.83 1.26 16.79
CA LEU A 118 1.98 1.87 15.77
C LEU A 118 2.65 3.11 15.15
N LEU A 119 3.38 3.88 15.94
CA LEU A 119 4.18 5.00 15.46
C LEU A 119 5.31 4.52 14.54
N GLU A 120 6.01 3.45 14.91
CA GLU A 120 7.07 2.84 14.10
C GLU A 120 6.52 2.37 12.74
N MET A 121 5.38 1.67 12.71
CA MET A 121 4.74 1.26 11.46
C MET A 121 4.31 2.46 10.59
N LEU A 122 3.80 3.53 11.22
CA LEU A 122 3.37 4.74 10.52
C LEU A 122 4.55 5.52 9.94
N ASP A 123 5.69 5.57 10.64
CA ASP A 123 6.90 6.27 10.19
C ASP A 123 7.70 5.47 9.15
N ALA A 124 7.62 4.14 9.16
CA ALA A 124 8.21 3.29 8.12
C ALA A 124 7.73 3.70 6.71
N HIS A 125 6.47 4.13 6.57
CA HIS A 125 5.94 4.63 5.29
C HIS A 125 6.57 5.96 4.82
N ARG A 126 7.22 6.75 5.69
CA ARG A 126 7.88 8.02 5.33
C ARG A 126 9.33 7.88 4.90
N LEU A 127 10.04 6.87 5.41
CA LEU A 127 11.42 6.57 4.98
C LEU A 127 11.52 6.26 3.48
N HIS A 128 10.38 6.06 2.80
CA HIS A 128 10.27 5.66 1.40
C HIS A 128 9.62 6.71 0.47
N ARG A 129 9.39 7.94 0.93
CA ARG A 129 9.02 9.06 0.03
C ARG A 129 10.24 9.97 -0.12
N PRO A 130 10.79 10.16 -1.33
CA PRO A 130 11.82 11.17 -1.51
C PRO A 130 11.22 12.51 -1.08
N VAL A 131 11.80 13.09 -0.04
CA VAL A 131 11.62 14.50 0.26
C VAL A 131 12.05 15.23 -1.01
N LYS A 132 11.11 15.74 -1.79
CA LYS A 132 11.45 16.82 -2.72
C LYS A 132 12.02 17.92 -1.85
N SER A 133 13.34 18.06 -1.88
CA SER A 133 14.11 19.10 -1.23
C SER A 133 13.54 20.45 -1.66
N SER A 134 12.61 20.94 -0.85
CA SER A 134 12.05 22.27 -0.97
C SER A 134 13.05 23.18 -0.27
N GLN A 135 14.17 23.50 -0.93
CA GLN A 135 15.08 24.61 -0.60
C GLN A 135 16.21 24.69 -1.65
N SER A 136 15.86 25.13 -2.85
CA SER A 136 16.72 26.05 -3.59
C SER A 136 16.21 27.46 -3.31
N LEU A 137 17.14 28.42 -3.17
CA LEU A 137 16.95 29.83 -2.80
C LEU A 137 16.72 30.13 -1.30
N SER A 138 17.75 29.93 -0.51
CA SER A 138 18.09 30.86 0.57
C SER A 138 19.56 31.25 0.45
N GLN A 139 19.88 32.00 -0.61
CA GLN A 139 21.09 32.81 -0.69
C GLN A 139 20.81 34.09 -1.48
N ALA A 140 19.70 34.74 -1.14
CA ALA A 140 19.59 36.18 -1.23
C ALA A 140 20.05 36.74 0.12
N GLU A 141 20.78 37.85 0.11
CA GLU A 141 21.33 38.59 1.27
C GLU A 141 22.78 38.24 1.69
N ARG A 142 23.74 38.70 0.88
CA ARG A 142 24.81 39.58 1.39
C ARG A 142 24.97 40.78 0.46
N SER A 143 24.67 41.95 1.00
CA SER A 143 24.72 43.27 0.35
C SER A 143 26.12 43.94 0.57
N PRO A 144 26.39 45.18 0.07
CA PRO A 144 27.53 45.56 -0.79
C PRO A 144 28.71 46.24 -0.04
N PRO A 145 29.76 46.75 -0.72
CA PRO A 145 29.78 48.21 -0.97
C PRO A 145 30.50 48.71 -2.26
N SER A 146 29.98 49.84 -2.75
CA SER A 146 30.60 51.05 -3.37
C SER A 146 31.88 50.99 -4.24
N SER A 147 31.68 51.37 -5.51
CA SER A 147 32.42 52.36 -6.32
C SER A 147 33.78 52.90 -5.86
N SER A 148 34.77 52.89 -6.77
CA SER A 148 35.44 54.11 -7.23
C SER A 148 36.24 53.87 -8.52
N SER A 149 36.02 54.78 -9.45
CA SER A 149 36.67 55.05 -10.74
C SER A 149 38.19 55.30 -10.67
N SER A 150 38.92 54.84 -11.69
CA SER A 150 39.70 55.64 -12.67
C SER A 150 40.32 54.71 -13.70
#